data_AF-A0A3G3MGJ7-F1
#
_entry.id   AF-A0A3G3MGJ7-F1
#
_cell.length_a   1.000
_cell.length_b   1.000
_cell.length_c   1.000
_cell.angle_alpha   90.00
_cell.angle_beta   90.00
_cell.angle_gamma   90.00
#
_symmetry.space_group_name_H-M   'P 1'
#
loop_
_entity.id
_entity.type
_entity.pdbx_description
1 polymer ?
#
loop_
_entity_poly.entity_id
_entity_poly.type
_entity_poly.pdbx_seq_one_letter_code
_entity_poly.pdbx_strand_id
1 'polypeptide(L)'
;MIQYYFLVASQDFLLYQEPIEEILRERINHYKNLNKDIDFAFTTNLSFLDDPDLKYIKKQLLKPSAAIISRNPQFINWLKLRIHYAIKGSFLSASMQIQNTIASFDKINAP
;
A
#
# COMPACT_ATOMS: atom_id res chain seq x y z
N MET A 1 12.28 2.63 -16.06
CA MET A 1 11.40 1.82 -15.19
C MET A 1 11.59 2.29 -13.76
N ILE A 2 10.53 2.35 -12.95
CA ILE A 2 10.58 2.81 -11.56
C ILE A 2 10.39 1.60 -10.65
N GLN A 3 11.19 1.51 -9.58
CA GLN A 3 11.04 0.49 -8.55
C GLN A 3 9.96 0.91 -7.56
N TYR A 4 8.98 0.05 -7.35
CA TYR A 4 7.94 0.18 -6.35
C TYR A 4 8.11 -0.91 -5.29
N TYR A 5 7.86 -0.55 -4.04
CA TYR A 5 7.85 -1.42 -2.89
C TYR A 5 6.42 -1.51 -2.38
N PHE A 6 6.00 -2.68 -1.93
CA PHE A 6 4.66 -2.86 -1.41
C PHE A 6 4.63 -3.67 -0.14
N LEU A 7 3.56 -3.45 0.62
CA LEU A 7 3.13 -4.27 1.73
C LEU A 7 1.67 -4.67 1.46
N VAL A 8 1.38 -5.97 1.48
CA VAL A 8 0.05 -6.51 1.21
C VAL A 8 -0.42 -7.37 2.39
N ALA A 9 -1.69 -7.23 2.75
CA ALA A 9 -2.36 -8.04 3.77
C ALA A 9 -3.86 -8.11 3.46
N SER A 10 -4.63 -8.80 4.32
CA SER A 10 -6.08 -8.76 4.21
C SER A 10 -6.59 -7.32 4.38
N GLN A 11 -7.65 -6.98 3.66
CA GLN A 11 -8.20 -5.63 3.67
C GLN A 11 -8.71 -5.27 5.06
N ASP A 12 -9.45 -6.17 5.70
CA ASP A 12 -10.00 -5.92 7.05
C ASP A 12 -8.91 -5.71 8.09
N PHE A 13 -7.79 -6.41 7.97
CA PHE A 13 -6.66 -6.25 8.88
C PHE A 13 -6.05 -4.84 8.74
N LEU A 14 -5.83 -4.38 7.50
CA LEU A 14 -5.28 -3.04 7.26
C LEU A 14 -6.26 -1.91 7.61
N LEU A 15 -7.58 -2.13 7.49
CA LEU A 15 -8.58 -1.09 7.72
C LEU A 15 -9.05 -1.00 9.17
N TYR A 16 -9.25 -2.14 9.84
CA TYR A 16 -9.97 -2.17 11.12
C TYR A 16 -9.10 -2.64 12.29
N GLN A 17 -8.02 -3.37 12.04
CA GLN A 17 -7.18 -3.91 13.12
C GLN A 17 -5.89 -3.11 13.31
N GLU A 18 -5.38 -2.50 12.23
CA GLU A 18 -4.18 -1.68 12.23
C GLU A 18 -4.53 -0.19 12.00
N PRO A 19 -3.81 0.76 12.62
CA PRO A 19 -4.07 2.19 12.46
C PRO A 19 -3.51 2.76 11.14
N ILE A 20 -3.73 2.06 10.01
CA ILE A 20 -3.12 2.41 8.71
C ILE A 20 -3.65 3.72 8.19
N GLU A 21 -4.95 3.96 8.31
CA GLU A 21 -5.57 5.18 7.84
C GLU A 21 -4.92 6.41 8.51
N GLU A 22 -4.75 6.38 9.83
CA GLU A 22 -4.12 7.46 10.59
C GLU A 22 -2.65 7.65 10.18
N ILE A 23 -1.89 6.56 10.10
CA ILE A 23 -0.48 6.60 9.65
C ILE A 23 -0.37 7.28 8.26
N LEU A 24 -1.24 6.92 7.32
CA LEU A 24 -1.22 7.49 5.97
C LEU A 24 -1.67 8.96 5.98
N ARG A 25 -2.69 9.31 6.76
CA ARG A 25 -3.20 10.67 6.91
C ARG A 25 -2.13 11.61 7.48
N GLU A 26 -1.49 11.22 8.58
CA GLU A 26 -0.37 11.96 9.18
C GLU A 26 0.78 12.12 8.19
N ARG A 27 1.14 11.04 7.48
CA ARG A 27 2.23 11.08 6.50
C ARG A 27 1.92 12.01 5.32
N ILE A 28 0.67 12.05 4.85
CA ILE A 28 0.23 12.98 3.80
C ILE A 28 0.34 14.42 4.29
N ASN A 29 -0.10 14.71 5.52
CA ASN A 29 0.03 16.04 6.12
C ASN A 29 1.50 16.45 6.26
N HIS A 30 2.37 15.54 6.70
CA HIS A 30 3.80 15.77 6.77
C HIS A 30 4.42 16.10 5.40
N TYR A 31 4.05 15.36 4.35
CA TYR A 31 4.53 15.64 2.98
C TYR A 31 4.05 17.00 2.46
N LYS A 32 2.78 17.35 2.71
CA LYS A 32 2.23 18.67 2.37
C LYS A 32 2.99 19.79 3.07
N ASN A 33 3.24 19.66 4.37
CA ASN A 33 3.97 20.67 5.14
C ASN A 33 5.42 20.86 4.66
N LEU A 34 6.01 19.82 4.06
CA LEU A 34 7.36 19.85 3.48
C LEU A 34 7.38 20.19 1.97
N ASN A 35 6.23 20.50 1.35
CA ASN A 35 6.09 20.67 -0.10
C ASN A 35 6.70 19.50 -0.90
N LYS A 36 6.51 18.27 -0.40
CA LYS A 36 7.03 17.04 -1.01
C LYS A 36 5.94 16.29 -1.75
N ASP A 37 6.26 15.81 -2.95
CA ASP A 37 5.36 14.94 -3.72
C ASP A 37 5.09 13.60 -3.04
N ILE A 38 3.84 13.17 -3.07
CA ILE A 38 3.40 11.92 -2.48
C ILE A 38 3.95 10.75 -3.30
N ASP A 39 4.69 9.89 -2.62
CA ASP A 39 5.37 8.73 -3.20
C ASP A 39 4.80 7.40 -2.69
N PHE A 40 3.57 7.41 -2.16
CA PHE A 40 2.87 6.23 -1.66
C PHE A 40 1.35 6.29 -1.89
N ALA A 41 0.69 5.13 -1.91
CA ALA A 41 -0.75 4.99 -2.02
C ALA A 41 -1.26 3.69 -1.37
N PHE A 42 -2.52 3.71 -0.96
CA PHE A 42 -3.29 2.51 -0.60
C PHE A 42 -4.15 2.07 -1.79
N THR A 43 -4.22 0.77 -2.05
CA THR A 43 -5.01 0.21 -3.17
C THR A 43 -5.59 -1.16 -2.83
N THR A 44 -6.82 -1.39 -3.25
CA THR A 44 -7.45 -2.73 -3.31
C THR A 44 -7.23 -3.41 -4.67
N ASN A 45 -6.73 -2.67 -5.66
CA ASN A 45 -6.34 -3.23 -6.95
C ASN A 45 -4.93 -3.84 -6.85
N LEU A 46 -4.87 -5.17 -6.86
CA LEU A 46 -3.65 -5.97 -6.76
C LEU A 46 -3.22 -6.57 -8.11
N SER A 47 -3.58 -5.95 -9.24
CA SER A 47 -3.20 -6.44 -10.58
C SER A 47 -1.68 -6.50 -10.79
N PHE A 48 -0.90 -5.72 -10.05
CA PHE A 48 0.56 -5.81 -10.08
C PHE A 48 1.09 -7.18 -9.60
N LEU A 49 0.30 -7.94 -8.82
CA LEU A 49 0.64 -9.30 -8.41
C LEU A 49 0.36 -10.36 -9.50
N ASP A 50 -0.15 -9.97 -10.66
CA ASP A 50 -0.28 -10.87 -11.83
C ASP A 50 1.05 -11.11 -12.55
N ASP A 51 2.09 -10.34 -12.20
CA ASP A 51 3.46 -10.60 -12.63
C ASP A 51 3.86 -12.04 -12.23
N PRO A 52 4.43 -12.85 -13.17
CA PRO A 52 4.90 -14.19 -12.88
C PRO A 52 5.76 -14.31 -11.62
N ASP A 53 6.60 -13.31 -11.36
CA ASP A 53 7.53 -13.30 -10.22
C ASP A 53 6.81 -13.07 -8.89
N LEU A 54 5.58 -12.56 -8.90
CA LEU A 54 4.80 -12.23 -7.69
C LEU A 54 3.57 -13.12 -7.50
N LYS A 55 3.30 -14.02 -8.45
CA LYS A 55 2.13 -14.91 -8.42
C LYS A 55 2.09 -15.79 -7.17
N TYR A 56 3.24 -16.11 -6.59
CA TYR A 56 3.33 -16.86 -5.33
C TYR A 56 2.78 -16.08 -4.13
N ILE A 57 2.89 -14.75 -4.14
CA ILE A 57 2.31 -13.86 -3.12
C ILE A 57 0.79 -13.86 -3.27
N LYS A 58 0.29 -13.69 -4.51
CA LYS A 58 -1.15 -13.68 -4.79
C LYS A 58 -1.87 -14.94 -4.30
N LYS A 59 -1.21 -16.09 -4.35
CA LYS A 59 -1.74 -17.37 -3.83
C LYS A 59 -1.86 -17.44 -2.30
N GLN A 60 -1.07 -16.66 -1.58
CA GLN A 60 -1.10 -16.62 -0.11
C GLN A 60 -2.16 -15.66 0.44
N LEU A 61 -2.69 -14.77 -0.42
CA LEU A 61 -3.64 -13.74 -0.01
C LEU A 61 -5.04 -14.32 0.16
N LEU A 62 -5.63 -14.04 1.33
CA LEU A 62 -7.04 -14.25 1.60
C LEU A 62 -7.86 -13.14 0.93
N LYS A 63 -9.04 -13.46 0.40
CA LYS A 63 -9.95 -12.44 -0.15
C LYS A 63 -10.87 -11.92 0.96
N PRO A 64 -11.07 -10.60 1.10
CA PRO A 64 -10.45 -9.47 0.37
C PRO A 64 -9.05 -9.07 0.89
N SER A 65 -8.19 -8.54 0.00
CA SER A 65 -6.83 -8.07 0.33
C SER A 65 -6.58 -6.66 -0.21
N ALA A 66 -5.69 -5.92 0.45
CA ALA A 66 -5.28 -4.59 0.04
C ALA A 66 -3.76 -4.41 0.21
N ALA A 67 -3.21 -3.40 -0.46
CA ALA A 67 -1.78 -3.11 -0.44
C ALA A 67 -1.50 -1.62 -0.21
N ILE A 68 -0.39 -1.37 0.48
CA ILE A 68 0.27 -0.07 0.54
C ILE A 68 1.47 -0.15 -0.39
N ILE A 69 1.58 0.78 -1.34
CA ILE A 69 2.63 0.81 -2.35
C ILE A 69 3.39 2.13 -2.21
N SER A 70 4.70 2.11 -2.35
CA SER A 70 5.53 3.31 -2.28
C SER A 70 6.80 3.20 -3.12
N ARG A 71 7.33 4.33 -3.58
CA ARG A 71 8.69 4.43 -4.13
C ARG A 71 9.77 4.47 -3.04
N ASN A 72 9.37 4.62 -1.77
CA ASN A 72 10.27 4.69 -0.63
C ASN A 72 10.39 3.32 0.08
N PRO A 73 11.51 2.61 -0.05
CA PRO A 73 11.70 1.31 0.59
C PRO A 73 11.74 1.40 2.12
N GLN A 74 12.24 2.51 2.68
CA GLN A 74 12.31 2.68 4.13
C GLN A 74 10.91 2.76 4.73
N PHE A 75 9.96 3.39 4.04
CA PHE A 75 8.58 3.45 4.49
C PHE A 75 7.93 2.06 4.54
N ILE A 76 8.08 1.25 3.49
CA ILE A 76 7.55 -0.12 3.47
C ILE A 76 8.24 -1.02 4.50
N ASN A 77 9.55 -0.87 4.70
CA ASN A 77 10.27 -1.59 5.75
C ASN A 77 9.77 -1.20 7.15
N TRP A 78 9.56 0.09 7.40
CA TRP A 78 9.01 0.62 8.66
C TRP A 78 7.60 0.11 8.93
N LEU A 79 6.75 0.01 7.89
CA LEU A 79 5.43 -0.60 7.99
C LEU A 79 5.53 -2.09 8.32
N LYS A 80 6.44 -2.83 7.66
CA LYS A 80 6.60 -4.27 7.88
C LYS A 80 7.01 -4.62 9.32
N LEU A 81 7.74 -3.73 10.01
CA LEU A 81 8.10 -3.90 11.41
C LEU A 81 6.91 -3.74 12.38
N ARG A 82 5.87 -3.00 11.99
CA ARG A 82 4.64 -2.81 12.80
C ARG A 82 3.60 -3.85 12.46
N ILE A 83 3.46 -4.12 11.17
CA ILE A 83 2.39 -4.92 10.60
C ILE A 83 2.92 -6.34 10.39
N HIS A 84 2.79 -7.13 11.45
CA HIS A 84 3.37 -8.47 11.53
C HIS A 84 2.77 -9.41 10.46
N TYR A 85 1.46 -9.37 10.29
CA TYR A 85 0.71 -10.25 9.36
C TYR A 85 0.56 -9.66 7.96
N ALA A 86 1.65 -9.14 7.41
CA ALA A 86 1.71 -8.63 6.05
C ALA A 86 2.92 -9.14 5.28
N ILE A 87 2.75 -9.29 3.96
CA ILE A 87 3.78 -9.71 3.02
C ILE A 87 4.37 -8.47 2.35
N LYS A 88 5.70 -8.38 2.35
CA LYS A 88 6.46 -7.32 1.68
C LYS A 88 7.02 -7.82 0.35
N GLY A 89 7.05 -6.96 -0.65
CA GLY A 89 7.76 -7.23 -1.90
C GLY A 89 8.09 -5.96 -2.67
N SER A 90 8.55 -6.12 -3.90
CA SER A 90 8.84 -5.02 -4.81
C SER A 90 8.69 -5.45 -6.26
N PHE A 91 8.44 -4.49 -7.15
CA PHE A 91 8.33 -4.71 -8.59
C PHE A 91 8.74 -3.48 -9.39
N LEU A 92 9.02 -3.68 -10.67
CA LEU A 92 9.29 -2.61 -11.62
C LEU A 92 8.01 -2.26 -12.37
N SER A 93 7.72 -0.97 -12.53
CA SER A 93 6.65 -0.51 -13.41
C SER A 93 7.04 0.77 -14.16
N ALA A 94 6.57 0.90 -15.40
CA ALA A 94 6.74 2.10 -16.22
C ALA A 94 5.49 3.00 -16.22
N SER A 95 4.32 2.45 -15.90
CA SER A 95 3.01 3.11 -16.06
C SER A 95 2.22 3.27 -14.77
N MET A 96 2.72 2.75 -13.64
CA MET A 96 2.01 2.90 -12.37
C MET A 96 1.96 4.36 -11.93
N GLN A 97 0.75 4.88 -11.79
CA GLN A 97 0.51 6.19 -11.21
C GLN A 97 0.17 6.02 -9.73
N ILE A 98 1.00 6.60 -8.86
CA ILE A 98 0.64 6.79 -7.46
C ILE A 98 -0.33 7.97 -7.42
N GLN A 99 -1.62 7.67 -7.34
CA GLN A 99 -2.64 8.68 -7.06
C GLN A 99 -2.88 8.73 -5.55
N ASN A 100 -3.07 9.93 -5.02
CA ASN A 100 -3.31 10.16 -3.60
C ASN A 100 -4.73 9.70 -3.23
N THR A 101 -4.95 8.40 -3.04
CA THR A 101 -6.26 7.82 -2.76
C THR A 101 -6.54 7.70 -1.26
N ILE A 102 -6.55 8.81 -0.53
CA ILE A 102 -7.31 8.83 0.75
C ILE A 102 -8.80 8.53 0.44
N ALA A 103 -9.29 8.99 -0.71
CA ALA A 103 -10.64 8.74 -1.20
C ALA A 103 -11.01 7.25 -1.34
N SER A 104 -10.03 6.33 -1.35
CA SER A 104 -10.32 4.90 -1.32
C SER A 104 -10.79 4.42 0.06
N PHE A 105 -10.32 5.02 1.15
CA PHE A 105 -10.82 4.71 2.51
C PHE A 105 -12.27 5.21 2.69
N ASP A 106 -12.54 6.45 2.26
CA ASP A 106 -13.88 7.05 2.37
C ASP A 106 -14.93 6.32 1.52
N LYS A 107 -14.54 5.78 0.35
CA LYS A 107 -15.44 4.97 -0.50
C LYS A 107 -15.71 3.56 0.05
N ILE A 108 -14.80 3.00 0.85
CA ILE A 108 -14.98 1.69 1.49
C ILE A 108 -15.87 1.81 2.73
N ASN A 109 -15.86 2.97 3.39
CA ASN A 109 -16.69 3.28 4.57
C ASN A 109 -18.03 3.96 4.22
N ALA A 110 -18.42 4.02 2.94
CA ALA A 110 -19.73 4.52 2.55
C ALA A 110 -20.82 3.48 2.92
N PRO A 111 -21.92 3.91 3.57
CA PRO A 111 -23.01 3.01 3.98
C PRO A 111 -23.74 2.35 2.80
#